data_AF-A0A661SJJ8-F1
#
_entry.id   AF-A0A661SJJ8-F1
#
_cell.length_a   1.000
_cell.length_b   1.000
_cell.length_c   1.000
_cell.angle_alpha   90.00
_cell.angle_beta   90.00
_cell.angle_gamma   90.00
#
_symmetry.space_group_name_H-M   'P 1'
#
loop_
_entity.id
_entity.type
_entity.pdbx_description
1 polymer ?
#
loop_
_entity_poly.entity_id
_entity_poly.type
_entity_poly.pdbx_seq_one_letter_code
_entity_poly.pdbx_strand_id
1 'polypeptide(L)'
;MTKRNLCLIPVLTLLFFAVGTTSVCAIDLKIGDVTVSPGETFDVQVSFSEAINFRGGEFDIAYDDTVLTFNNGTSPDTHFNY
;
A
#
# COMPACT_ATOMS: atom_id res chain seq x y z
N MET A 1 -30.91 30.34 56.97
CA MET A 1 -29.98 29.19 56.93
C MET A 1 -29.57 28.97 55.49
N THR A 2 -28.38 29.44 55.10
CA THR A 2 -27.85 29.31 53.74
C THR A 2 -26.37 28.93 53.82
N LYS A 3 -26.05 27.69 53.45
CA LYS A 3 -24.84 27.27 52.70
C LYS A 3 -24.85 25.75 52.58
N ARG A 4 -25.25 25.24 51.42
CA ARG A 4 -24.91 23.89 50.99
C ARG A 4 -23.57 24.00 50.29
N ASN A 5 -22.49 23.62 50.98
CA ASN A 5 -21.17 23.50 50.38
C ASN A 5 -21.20 22.32 49.43
N LEU A 6 -21.50 22.60 48.16
CA LEU A 6 -21.31 21.65 47.07
C LEU A 6 -19.84 21.82 46.64
N CYS A 7 -18.95 20.98 47.18
CA CYS A 7 -17.58 20.90 46.68
C CYS A 7 -17.68 20.42 45.23
N LEU A 8 -17.42 21.34 44.30
CA LEU A 8 -17.21 21.04 42.89
C LEU A 8 -16.13 19.97 42.80
N ILE A 9 -16.50 18.76 42.40
CA ILE A 9 -15.55 17.90 41.72
C ILE A 9 -15.61 18.41 40.28
N PRO A 10 -14.60 19.14 39.77
CA PRO A 10 -14.51 19.32 38.33
C PRO A 10 -14.30 17.91 37.78
N VAL A 11 -15.38 17.29 37.28
CA VAL A 11 -15.27 16.08 36.50
C VAL A 11 -14.49 16.49 35.27
N LEU A 12 -13.17 16.25 35.36
CA LEU A 12 -12.25 16.38 34.26
C LEU A 12 -12.72 15.39 33.20
N THR A 13 -13.54 15.87 32.29
CA THR A 13 -14.03 15.07 31.18
C THR A 13 -12.87 14.97 30.21
N LEU A 14 -12.09 13.89 30.36
CA LEU A 14 -11.00 13.57 29.46
C LEU A 14 -11.64 13.18 28.12
N LEU A 15 -11.67 14.12 27.17
CA LEU A 15 -12.02 13.84 25.79
C LEU A 15 -10.86 13.01 25.19
N PHE A 16 -11.02 11.69 25.19
CA PHE A 16 -10.21 10.85 24.31
C PHE A 16 -10.66 11.13 22.88
N PHE A 17 -9.93 11.99 22.17
CA PHE A 17 -10.00 11.99 20.72
C PHE A 17 -9.35 10.69 20.27
N ALA A 18 -10.16 9.74 19.83
CA ALA A 18 -9.66 8.66 19.00
C ALA A 18 -9.11 9.31 17.72
N VAL A 19 -7.79 9.48 17.64
CA VAL A 19 -7.14 9.60 16.34
C VAL A 19 -7.34 8.25 15.68
N GLY A 20 -8.34 8.17 14.81
CA GLY A 20 -8.41 7.11 13.84
C GLY A 20 -7.19 7.25 12.96
N THR A 21 -6.20 6.38 13.13
CA THR A 21 -5.23 6.16 12.06
C THR A 21 -6.04 5.62 10.90
N THR A 22 -6.31 6.45 9.89
CA THR A 22 -6.77 5.93 8.61
C THR A 22 -5.66 5.00 8.16
N SER A 23 -5.92 3.69 8.15
CA SER A 23 -5.07 2.73 7.49
C SER A 23 -5.01 3.20 6.04
N VAL A 24 -3.90 3.83 5.68
CA VAL A 24 -3.64 4.14 4.28
C VAL A 24 -3.38 2.77 3.69
N CYS A 25 -4.34 2.25 2.95
CA CYS A 25 -4.17 1.04 2.16
C CYS A 25 -3.20 1.43 1.04
N ALA A 26 -1.91 1.46 1.35
CA ALA A 26 -0.88 1.78 0.39
C ALA A 26 -0.74 0.55 -0.51
N ILE A 27 -0.89 0.76 -1.81
CA ILE A 27 -0.58 -0.28 -2.78
C ILE A 27 0.93 -0.49 -2.71
N ASP A 28 1.32 -1.68 -2.29
CA ASP A 28 2.72 -2.07 -2.26
C ASP A 28 3.07 -2.73 -3.59
N LEU A 29 3.85 -2.01 -4.41
CA LEU A 29 4.31 -2.45 -5.73
C LEU A 29 5.74 -2.96 -5.61
N LYS A 30 5.95 -4.23 -5.97
CA LYS A 30 7.27 -4.87 -5.92
C LYS A 30 7.68 -5.40 -7.28
N ILE A 31 8.93 -5.12 -7.63
CA ILE A 31 9.64 -5.67 -8.77
C ILE A 31 10.59 -6.73 -8.20
N GLY A 32 10.51 -7.96 -8.73
CA GLY A 32 11.41 -9.04 -8.32
C GLY A 32 12.83 -8.85 -8.82
N ASP A 33 13.80 -9.43 -8.11
CA ASP A 33 15.20 -9.49 -8.52
C ASP A 33 15.55 -10.89 -9.06
N VAL A 34 16.43 -10.95 -10.06
CA VAL A 34 16.94 -12.19 -10.61
C VAL A 34 18.37 -12.01 -11.10
N THR A 35 19.19 -13.04 -10.90
CA THR A 35 20.56 -13.10 -11.41
C THR A 35 20.63 -14.14 -12.52
N VAL A 36 21.07 -13.73 -13.69
CA VAL A 36 21.15 -14.57 -14.90
C VAL A 36 22.48 -14.38 -15.62
N SER A 37 22.81 -15.30 -16.52
CA SER A 37 23.97 -15.15 -17.39
C SER A 37 23.63 -14.32 -18.65
N PRO A 38 24.62 -13.63 -19.27
CA PRO A 38 24.38 -12.89 -20.50
C PRO A 38 23.81 -13.79 -21.61
N GLY A 39 22.79 -13.29 -22.32
CA GLY A 39 22.10 -14.00 -23.41
C GLY A 39 20.95 -14.89 -22.98
N GLU A 40 20.73 -15.09 -21.68
CA GLU A 40 19.54 -15.79 -21.17
C GLU A 40 18.32 -14.87 -21.17
N THR A 41 17.14 -15.47 -21.39
CA THR A 41 15.85 -14.79 -21.21
C THR A 41 15.29 -15.15 -19.84
N PHE A 42 14.70 -14.16 -19.16
CA PHE A 42 14.14 -14.32 -17.82
C PHE A 42 12.92 -13.44 -17.62
N ASP A 43 12.13 -13.78 -16.61
CA ASP A 43 10.93 -13.04 -16.23
C ASP A 43 11.19 -12.20 -14.97
N VAL A 44 10.74 -10.95 -14.99
CA VAL A 44 10.70 -10.08 -13.81
C VAL A 44 9.25 -10.00 -13.33
N GLN A 45 8.99 -10.53 -12.14
CA GLN A 45 7.64 -10.50 -11.58
C GLN A 45 7.33 -9.11 -11.02
N VAL A 46 6.19 -8.56 -11.44
CA VAL A 46 5.57 -7.38 -10.84
C VAL A 46 4.40 -7.84 -9.97
N SER A 47 4.37 -7.43 -8.72
CA SER A 47 3.32 -7.83 -7.78
C SER A 47 2.75 -6.63 -7.01
N PHE A 48 1.47 -6.73 -6.69
CA PHE A 48 0.74 -5.75 -5.88
C PHE A 48 0.19 -6.45 -4.65
N SER A 49 0.41 -5.89 -3.47
CA SER A 49 -0.20 -6.36 -2.22
C SER A 49 -0.95 -5.24 -1.50
N GLU A 50 -1.76 -5.62 -0.51
CA GLU A 50 -2.49 -4.68 0.36
C GLU A 50 -3.41 -3.73 -0.42
N ALA A 51 -4.10 -4.26 -1.43
CA ALA A 51 -4.91 -3.47 -2.36
C ALA A 51 -6.42 -3.64 -2.07
N ILE A 52 -6.95 -2.96 -1.05
CA ILE A 52 -8.41 -2.95 -0.78
C ILE A 52 -9.08 -2.06 -1.84
N ASN A 53 -10.07 -2.59 -2.56
CA ASN A 53 -10.79 -1.88 -3.63
C ASN A 53 -9.88 -1.36 -4.76
N PHE A 54 -8.76 -2.02 -5.04
CA PHE A 54 -7.94 -1.69 -6.21
C PHE A 54 -8.71 -1.99 -7.50
N ARG A 55 -8.74 -1.01 -8.40
CA ARG A 55 -9.55 -1.00 -9.63
C ARG A 55 -8.66 -0.79 -10.86
N GLY A 56 -7.35 -0.79 -10.67
CA GLY A 56 -6.37 -0.50 -11.70
C GLY A 56 -5.43 0.64 -11.29
N GLY A 57 -4.32 0.71 -11.98
CA GLY A 57 -3.27 1.70 -11.82
C GLY A 57 -2.34 1.63 -13.02
N GLU A 58 -1.56 2.69 -13.20
CA GLU A 58 -0.53 2.79 -14.22
C GLU A 58 0.81 2.99 -13.52
N PHE A 59 1.85 2.37 -14.07
CA PHE A 59 3.21 2.47 -13.57
C PHE A 59 4.19 2.35 -14.74
N ASP A 60 5.32 3.03 -14.61
CA ASP A 60 6.44 2.94 -15.55
C ASP A 60 7.55 2.10 -14.92
N ILE A 61 8.16 1.23 -15.73
CA ILE A 61 9.37 0.47 -15.35
C ILE A 61 10.57 1.06 -16.08
N ALA A 62 11.55 1.54 -15.33
CA ALA A 62 12.84 1.91 -15.86
C ALA A 62 13.82 0.72 -15.75
N TYR A 63 14.62 0.51 -16.79
CA TYR A 63 15.70 -0.48 -16.82
C TYR A 63 16.87 0.04 -17.68
N ASP A 64 18.03 -0.59 -17.56
CA ASP A 64 19.20 -0.28 -18.40
C ASP A 64 19.11 -1.04 -19.73
N ASP A 65 18.82 -0.32 -20.80
CA ASP A 65 18.63 -0.87 -22.16
C ASP A 65 19.95 -1.22 -22.86
N THR A 66 21.09 -0.83 -22.28
CA THR A 66 22.42 -1.26 -22.76
C THR A 66 22.79 -2.65 -22.25
N VAL A 67 22.08 -3.13 -21.21
CA VAL A 67 22.31 -4.44 -20.57
C VAL A 67 21.16 -5.41 -20.85
N LEU A 68 19.92 -4.92 -20.87
CA LEU A 68 18.72 -5.73 -21.01
C LEU A 68 17.93 -5.36 -22.27
N THR A 69 17.22 -6.33 -22.84
CA THR A 69 16.27 -6.10 -23.93
C THR A 69 14.90 -6.59 -23.50
N PHE A 70 13.88 -5.72 -23.61
CA PHE A 70 12.51 -6.10 -23.33
C PHE A 70 11.93 -6.93 -24.48
N ASN A 71 11.44 -8.12 -24.16
CA ASN A 71 10.84 -9.03 -25.13
C ASN A 71 9.32 -8.89 -25.18
N ASN A 72 8.65 -9.16 -24.06
CA ASN A 72 7.20 -9.06 -23.91
C ASN A 72 6.82 -8.97 -22.43
N GLY A 73 5.56 -8.63 -22.16
CA GLY A 73 4.95 -8.72 -20.84
C GLY A 73 3.75 -9.67 -20.90
N THR A 74 3.65 -10.56 -19.91
CA THR A 74 2.50 -11.45 -19.76
C THR A 74 1.83 -11.20 -18.43
N SER A 75 0.50 -11.05 -18.43
CA SER A 75 -0.29 -11.16 -17.20
C SER A 75 -0.61 -12.63 -16.95
N PRO A 76 -0.50 -13.12 -15.70
CA PRO A 76 -1.20 -14.35 -15.34
C PRO A 76 -2.70 -14.04 -15.48
N ASP A 77 -3.32 -14.52 -16.56
CA ASP A 77 -4.72 -14.27 -16.86
C ASP A 77 -5.61 -14.74 -15.71
N THR A 78 -6.04 -13.80 -14.87
CA THR A 78 -7.21 -13.95 -14.00
C THR A 78 -8.10 -12.74 -14.18
N HIS A 79 -8.75 -12.69 -15.34
CA HIS A 79 -10.07 -12.12 -15.58
C HIS A 79 -10.59 -11.19 -14.46
N PHE A 80 -10.26 -9.89 -14.53
CA PHE A 80 -10.90 -8.88 -13.69
C PHE A 80 -12.32 -8.65 -14.20
N ASN A 81 -13.26 -9.48 -13.73
CA ASN A 81 -14.70 -9.26 -13.94
C ASN A 81 -15.12 -8.03 -13.13
N TYR A 82 -15.61 -7.00 -13.83
CA TYR A 82 -16.37 -5.89 -13.26
C TYR A 82 -17.86 -6.24 -13.21
#